data_AF-Q4BZB4-F1
#
_entry.id   AF-Q4BZB4-F1
#
_cell.length_a   1.000
_cell.length_b   1.000
_cell.length_c   1.000
_cell.angle_alpha   90.00
_cell.angle_beta   90.00
_cell.angle_gamma   90.00
#
_symmetry.space_group_name_H-M   'P 1'
#
loop_
_entity.id
_entity.type
_entity.pdbx_description
1 polymer ?
#
loop_
_entity_poly.entity_id
_entity_poly.type
_entity_poly.pdbx_seq_one_letter_code
_entity_poly.pdbx_strand_id
1 'polypeptide(L)'
;MLRLRLALEKGEGEIIHLGGRKRVSRYEFGNLMAEVFNFSQDLITPCLQKDVVMAAPRSPDTSLDSSKAFQLGYQPLSLREELEQLKNKI
;
A
#
# COMPACT_ATOMS: atom_id res chain seq x y z
N MET A 1 16.25 3.06 -4.17
CA MET A 1 16.90 1.77 -3.79
C MET A 1 17.47 1.73 -2.37
N LEU A 2 18.05 2.81 -1.81
CA LEU A 2 18.74 2.76 -0.51
C LEU A 2 17.85 2.36 0.70
N ARG A 3 16.54 2.64 0.63
CA ARG A 3 15.62 2.55 1.77
C ARG A 3 15.19 1.13 2.16
N LEU A 4 15.13 0.21 1.19
CA LEU A 4 14.85 -1.21 1.45
C LEU A 4 16.12 -1.95 1.91
N ARG A 5 17.26 -1.59 1.32
CA ARG A 5 18.56 -2.23 1.58
C ARG A 5 18.93 -2.18 3.07
N LEU A 6 18.73 -1.03 3.72
CA LEU A 6 19.02 -0.84 5.14
C LEU A 6 18.23 -1.80 6.05
N ALA A 7 16.95 -2.03 5.73
CA ALA A 7 16.11 -2.92 6.52
C ALA A 7 16.51 -4.39 6.36
N LEU A 8 16.99 -4.78 5.18
CA LEU A 8 17.48 -6.14 4.91
C LEU A 8 18.86 -6.38 5.54
N GLU A 9 19.77 -5.41 5.47
CA GLU A 9 21.10 -5.49 6.09
C GLU A 9 21.02 -5.59 7.62
N LYS A 10 20.09 -4.86 8.25
CA LYS A 10 19.95 -4.83 9.71
C LYS A 10 18.95 -5.84 10.27
N GLY A 11 18.16 -6.47 9.41
CA GLY A 11 17.09 -7.41 9.79
C GLY A 11 17.46 -8.88 9.60
N GLU A 12 18.76 -9.20 9.51
CA GLU A 12 19.21 -10.58 9.33
C GLU A 12 18.72 -11.49 10.47
N GLY A 13 18.16 -12.65 10.11
CA GLY A 13 17.59 -13.60 11.07
C GLY A 13 16.20 -13.23 11.61
N GLU A 14 15.66 -12.08 11.21
CA GLU A 14 14.39 -11.57 11.72
C GLU A 14 13.24 -11.71 10.73
N ILE A 15 12.02 -11.94 11.25
CA ILE A 15 10.79 -11.76 10.47
C ILE A 15 10.39 -10.29 10.55
N ILE A 16 10.24 -9.64 9.40
CA ILE A 16 9.83 -8.24 9.25
C ILE A 16 8.75 -8.11 8.18
N HIS A 17 7.84 -7.14 8.35
CA HIS A 17 6.91 -6.73 7.31
C HIS A 17 7.41 -5.47 6.61
N LEU A 18 7.18 -5.40 5.29
CA LEU A 18 7.62 -4.30 4.43
C LEU A 18 6.41 -3.62 3.77
N GLY A 19 5.47 -3.16 4.59
CA GLY A 19 4.30 -2.41 4.17
C GLY A 19 4.48 -0.89 4.30
N GLY A 20 3.59 -0.14 3.65
CA GLY A 20 3.52 1.32 3.82
C GLY A 20 3.11 1.74 5.23
N ARG A 21 3.33 3.01 5.57
CA ARG A 21 3.01 3.57 6.90
C ARG A 21 1.51 3.74 7.18
N LYS A 22 0.69 3.73 6.12
CA LYS A 22 -0.74 4.00 6.20
C LYS A 22 -1.53 2.76 5.81
N ARG A 23 -2.46 2.36 6.68
CA ARG A 23 -3.54 1.42 6.37
C ARG A 23 -4.55 2.12 5.45
N VAL A 24 -4.99 1.44 4.40
CA VAL A 24 -5.89 2.00 3.39
C VAL A 24 -6.83 0.92 2.87
N SER A 25 -8.09 1.26 2.64
CA SER A 25 -9.05 0.41 1.96
C SER A 25 -8.85 0.44 0.44
N ARG A 26 -9.39 -0.55 -0.27
CA ARG A 26 -9.39 -0.56 -1.74
C ARG A 26 -10.11 0.66 -2.34
N TYR A 27 -11.17 1.12 -1.69
CA TYR A 27 -11.93 2.29 -2.13
C TYR A 27 -11.10 3.58 -1.99
N GLU A 28 -10.47 3.79 -0.85
CA GLU A 28 -9.58 4.95 -0.64
C GLU A 28 -8.38 4.93 -1.59
N PHE A 29 -7.79 3.75 -1.83
CA PHE A 29 -6.70 3.60 -2.79
C PHE A 29 -7.14 3.94 -4.21
N GLY A 30 -8.30 3.43 -4.66
CA GLY A 30 -8.86 3.74 -5.97
C GLY A 30 -9.11 5.23 -6.17
N ASN A 31 -9.66 5.91 -5.15
CA ASN A 31 -9.85 7.36 -5.19
C ASN A 31 -8.54 8.13 -5.27
N LEU A 32 -7.53 7.76 -4.47
CA LEU A 32 -6.21 8.39 -4.53
C LEU A 32 -5.56 8.21 -5.90
N MET A 33 -5.70 7.02 -6.50
CA MET A 33 -5.20 6.75 -7.84
C MET A 33 -5.95 7.60 -8.88
N ALA A 34 -7.28 7.65 -8.84
CA ALA A 34 -8.05 8.50 -9.75
C ALA A 34 -7.63 9.97 -9.66
N GLU A 35 -7.40 10.48 -8.44
CA GLU A 35 -6.89 11.84 -8.23
C GLU A 35 -5.50 12.05 -8.83
N VAL A 36 -4.52 11.20 -8.49
CA VAL A 36 -3.13 11.34 -8.98
C VAL A 36 -3.05 11.23 -10.50
N PHE A 37 -3.80 10.31 -11.10
CA PHE A 37 -3.81 10.06 -12.55
C PHE A 37 -4.78 10.95 -13.32
N ASN A 38 -5.55 11.82 -12.65
CA ASN A 38 -6.55 12.70 -13.25
C ASN A 38 -7.66 11.94 -14.00
N PHE A 39 -8.14 10.84 -13.41
CA PHE A 39 -9.33 10.11 -13.84
C PHE A 39 -10.56 10.58 -13.07
N SER A 40 -11.75 10.44 -13.66
CA SER A 40 -12.99 10.74 -12.95
C SER A 40 -13.21 9.75 -11.80
N GLN A 41 -13.41 10.28 -10.59
CA GLN A 41 -13.75 9.48 -9.41
C GLN A 41 -15.19 8.94 -9.45
N ASP A 42 -16.05 9.50 -10.30
CA ASP A 42 -17.45 9.04 -10.47
C ASP A 42 -17.54 7.62 -11.04
N LEU A 43 -16.44 7.14 -11.65
CA LEU A 43 -16.29 5.76 -12.12
C LEU A 43 -16.09 4.77 -10.96
N ILE A 44 -15.91 5.25 -9.72
CA ILE A 44 -15.67 4.42 -8.54
C ILE A 44 -16.90 4.40 -7.64
N THR A 45 -17.64 3.30 -7.67
CA THR A 45 -18.78 3.08 -6.77
C THR A 45 -18.33 2.42 -5.46
N PRO A 46 -18.64 3.00 -4.28
CA PRO A 46 -18.37 2.36 -3.00
C PRO A 46 -19.24 1.10 -2.82
N CYS A 47 -18.67 0.05 -2.23
CA CYS A 47 -19.40 -1.15 -1.83
C CYS A 47 -18.73 -1.82 -0.63
N LEU A 48 -19.42 -2.76 0.02
CA LEU A 48 -18.83 -3.57 1.07
C LEU A 48 -18.27 -4.86 0.48
N GLN A 49 -17.19 -5.37 1.06
CA GLN A 49 -16.59 -6.62 0.60
C GLN A 49 -17.57 -7.81 0.62
N LYS A 50 -18.47 -7.85 1.60
CA LYS A 50 -19.50 -8.91 1.74
C LYS A 50 -20.50 -8.90 0.58
N ASP A 51 -20.63 -7.77 -0.13
CA ASP A 51 -21.55 -7.62 -1.25
C ASP A 51 -20.90 -8.12 -2.57
N VAL A 52 -19.60 -8.42 -2.56
CA VAL A 52 -18.85 -8.92 -3.72
C VAL A 52 -18.73 -10.44 -3.67
N VAL A 53 -19.39 -11.12 -4.60
CA VAL A 53 -19.26 -12.58 -4.76
C VAL A 53 -17.85 -12.91 -5.25
N MET A 54 -17.08 -13.62 -4.44
CA MET A 54 -15.71 -14.02 -4.76
C MET A 54 -15.55 -15.53 -4.57
N ALA A 55 -14.76 -16.17 -5.44
CA ALA A 55 -14.54 -17.63 -5.39
C ALA A 55 -13.88 -18.11 -4.09
N ALA A 56 -13.11 -17.25 -3.42
CA ALA A 56 -12.46 -17.55 -2.16
C ALA A 56 -12.70 -16.43 -1.14
N PRO A 57 -12.79 -16.76 0.16
CA PRO A 57 -12.88 -15.78 1.23
C PRO A 57 -11.73 -14.77 1.14
N ARG A 58 -12.01 -13.53 1.55
CA ARG A 58 -11.01 -12.46 1.66
C ARG A 58 -11.03 -11.95 3.09
N SER A 59 -9.85 -11.75 3.67
CA SER A 59 -9.77 -11.06 4.95
C SER A 59 -10.29 -9.62 4.77
N PRO A 60 -11.09 -9.08 5.69
CA PRO A 60 -11.52 -7.68 5.65
C PRO A 60 -10.35 -6.70 5.81
N ASP A 61 -9.23 -7.17 6.38
CA ASP A 61 -8.01 -6.40 6.54
C ASP A 61 -6.78 -7.27 6.31
N THR A 62 -5.90 -6.82 5.43
CA THR A 62 -4.61 -7.47 5.13
C THR A 62 -3.45 -6.50 5.36
N SER A 63 -3.65 -5.48 6.19
CA SER A 63 -2.60 -4.53 6.58
C SER A 63 -1.52 -5.24 7.39
N LEU A 64 -0.27 -4.82 7.18
CA LEU A 64 0.87 -5.36 7.89
C LEU A 64 1.39 -4.36 8.93
N ASP A 65 1.75 -4.85 10.11
CA ASP A 65 2.52 -4.05 11.06
C ASP A 65 4.00 -4.06 10.66
N SER A 66 4.47 -2.93 10.15
CA SER A 66 5.86 -2.74 9.69
C SER A 66 6.73 -1.97 10.69
N SER A 67 6.28 -1.85 11.95
CA SER A 67 6.98 -1.09 13.00
C SER A 67 8.43 -1.52 13.18
N LYS A 68 8.70 -2.82 13.12
CA LYS A 68 10.06 -3.38 13.20
C LYS A 68 10.94 -2.94 12.02
N ALA A 69 10.43 -3.01 10.80
CA ALA A 69 11.18 -2.55 9.63
C ALA A 69 11.47 -1.04 9.71
N PHE A 70 10.53 -0.22 10.19
CA PHE A 70 10.74 1.21 10.36
C PHE A 70 11.84 1.54 11.36
N GLN A 71 11.94 0.79 12.47
CA GLN A 71 13.04 0.91 13.44
C GLN A 71 14.40 0.56 12.82
N LEU A 72 14.43 -0.36 11.87
CA LEU A 72 15.62 -0.76 11.12
C LEU A 72 15.98 0.22 9.98
N GLY A 73 15.22 1.30 9.79
CA GLY A 73 15.49 2.32 8.78
C GLY A 73 14.74 2.11 7.46
N TYR A 74 13.79 1.19 7.40
CA TYR A 74 12.85 1.12 6.28
C TYR A 74 12.03 2.41 6.21
N GLN A 75 12.07 3.08 5.07
CA GLN A 75 11.37 4.34 4.89
C GLN A 75 10.70 4.40 3.51
N PRO A 76 9.62 3.62 3.28
CA PRO A 76 8.89 3.69 2.02
C PRO A 76 8.36 5.12 1.80
N LEU A 77 8.17 5.50 0.54
CA LEU A 77 7.44 6.73 0.25
C LEU A 77 5.99 6.58 0.71
N SER A 78 5.30 7.70 0.81
CA SER A 78 3.85 7.69 0.95
C SER A 78 3.20 7.10 -0.31
N LEU A 79 1.99 6.59 -0.16
CA LEU A 79 1.26 5.99 -1.27
C LEU A 79 1.04 6.96 -2.44
N ARG A 80 0.83 8.25 -2.14
CA ARG A 80 0.72 9.30 -3.16
C ARG A 80 2.03 9.48 -3.94
N GLU A 81 3.14 9.64 -3.23
CA GLU A 81 4.46 9.82 -3.85
C GLU A 81 4.83 8.60 -4.74
N GLU A 82 4.51 7.38 -4.31
CA GLU A 82 4.69 6.18 -5.15
C GLU A 82 3.83 6.23 -6.42
N LEU A 83 2.56 6.63 -6.31
CA LEU A 83 1.65 6.77 -7.46
C LEU A 83 2.09 7.88 -8.42
N GLU A 84 2.56 9.02 -7.91
CA GLU A 84 3.11 10.12 -8.71
C GLU A 84 4.38 9.70 -9.45
N GLN A 85 5.26 8.92 -8.80
CA GLN A 85 6.43 8.35 -9.48
C GLN A 85 6.04 7.33 -10.54
N LEU A 86 4.99 6.53 -10.31
CA LEU A 86 4.49 5.57 -11.29
C LEU A 86 3.89 6.27 -12.50
N LYS A 87 3.13 7.36 -12.30
CA LYS A 87 2.55 8.17 -13.39
C LYS A 87 3.58 8.69 -14.38
N ASN A 88 4.79 9.00 -13.92
CA ASN A 88 5.87 9.47 -14.77
C ASN A 88 6.62 8.33 -15.50
N LYS A 89 6.21 7.07 -15.32
CA LYS A 89 6.85 5.87 -15.88
C LYS A 89 5.95 5.06 -16.81
N ILE A 90 4.67 5.43 -16.90
CA ILE A 90 3.67 4.80 -17.79
C ILE A 90 3.17 5.83 -18.79
#